data_AF-A0A1E7Z606-F1
#
_entry.id   AF-A0A1E7Z606-F1
#
_cell.length_a   1.000
_cell.length_b   1.000
_cell.length_c   1.000
_cell.angle_alpha   90.00
_cell.angle_beta   90.00
_cell.angle_gamma   90.00
#
_symmetry.space_group_name_H-M   'P 1'
#
loop_
_entity.id
_entity.type
_entity.pdbx_description
1 polymer ?
#
loop_
_entity_poly.entity_id
_entity_poly.type
_entity_poly.pdbx_seq_one_letter_code
_entity_poly.pdbx_strand_id
1 'polypeptide(L)'
;MINTVKQLMDAFHQQKTTLPYVTLKSDGSYAGWVSDFRFRFHGQKDNLRLDLNHENDRFLLYVLAVVWSRSGPWENSAFFVAHLKFNKLDNPLLWLKKEFVRQQRESRLTDAAAILQNIESPSSRKKISFRADIFNSIAILATRWTEIEKSLADCAASGDYIPFVYLLRNIDGLGTNGKKMMIKIPLILREFRCQQIYSNIPGEYCCVPDNRVKVAAKALSDMKLSSAYPGLPNLLKASAQIYAVYGDLYDLPLFASNDLHTS
;
A
#
# COMPACT_ATOMS: atom_id res chain seq x y z
N MET A 1 -26.93 -2.04 -10.75
CA MET A 1 -25.68 -2.84 -10.89
C MET A 1 -24.74 -2.04 -11.79
N ILE A 2 -23.51 -1.80 -11.35
CA ILE A 2 -22.51 -1.07 -12.14
C ILE A 2 -21.91 -2.01 -13.19
N ASN A 3 -22.13 -1.73 -14.47
CA ASN A 3 -21.75 -2.63 -15.56
C ASN A 3 -20.79 -1.98 -16.59
N THR A 4 -20.62 -0.66 -16.54
CA THR A 4 -19.75 0.10 -17.45
C THR A 4 -18.74 0.94 -16.68
N VAL A 5 -17.64 1.31 -17.34
CA VAL A 5 -16.63 2.22 -16.75
C VAL A 5 -17.25 3.57 -16.38
N LYS A 6 -18.14 4.09 -17.24
CA LYS A 6 -18.83 5.36 -16.99
C LYS A 6 -19.66 5.33 -15.70
N GLN A 7 -20.51 4.32 -15.54
CA GLN A 7 -21.32 4.15 -14.33
C GLN A 7 -20.47 4.03 -13.07
N LEU A 8 -19.33 3.32 -13.16
CA LEU A 8 -18.41 3.18 -12.03
C LEU A 8 -17.82 4.54 -11.64
N MET A 9 -17.40 5.32 -12.63
CA MET A 9 -16.82 6.64 -12.40
C MET A 9 -17.85 7.61 -11.84
N ASP A 10 -19.05 7.66 -12.39
CA ASP A 10 -20.13 8.51 -11.89
C ASP A 10 -20.44 8.18 -10.41
N ALA A 11 -20.61 6.89 -10.09
CA ALA A 11 -20.85 6.45 -8.72
C ALA A 11 -19.67 6.78 -7.79
N PHE A 12 -18.43 6.55 -8.23
CA PHE A 12 -17.23 6.87 -7.45
C PHE A 12 -17.14 8.37 -7.17
N HIS A 13 -17.36 9.24 -8.16
CA HIS A 13 -17.31 10.68 -7.94
C HIS A 13 -18.36 11.18 -6.95
N GLN A 14 -19.55 10.57 -6.95
CA GLN A 14 -20.62 10.92 -6.01
C GLN A 14 -20.34 10.45 -4.57
N GLN A 15 -19.64 9.33 -4.40
CA GLN A 15 -19.49 8.65 -3.10
C GLN A 15 -18.07 8.64 -2.54
N LYS A 16 -17.05 9.09 -3.29
CA LYS A 16 -15.63 9.00 -2.87
C LYS A 16 -15.33 9.62 -1.51
N THR A 17 -16.10 10.62 -1.07
CA THR A 17 -15.94 11.28 0.23
C THR A 17 -16.51 10.47 1.40
N THR A 18 -17.36 9.47 1.14
CA THR A 18 -17.94 8.58 2.15
C THR A 18 -17.11 7.30 2.34
N LEU A 19 -16.18 7.01 1.42
CA LEU A 19 -15.32 5.83 1.48
C LEU A 19 -14.23 6.01 2.55
N PRO A 20 -14.13 5.12 3.56
CA PRO A 20 -13.26 5.31 4.72
C PRO A 20 -11.76 5.11 4.45
N TYR A 21 -11.39 4.81 3.21
CA TYR A 21 -10.01 4.59 2.79
C TYR A 21 -9.60 5.51 1.62
N VAL A 22 -10.51 6.38 1.18
CA VAL A 22 -10.20 7.39 0.16
C VAL A 22 -9.88 8.69 0.87
N THR A 23 -8.68 9.20 0.60
CA THR A 23 -8.22 10.50 1.08
C THR A 23 -7.97 11.39 -0.12
N LEU A 24 -8.61 12.55 -0.14
CA LEU A 24 -8.51 13.52 -1.22
C LEU A 24 -7.80 14.77 -0.73
N LYS A 25 -7.03 15.40 -1.62
CA LYS A 25 -6.49 16.74 -1.42
C LYS A 25 -7.58 17.80 -1.65
N SER A 26 -7.27 19.05 -1.33
CA SER A 26 -8.17 20.19 -1.54
C SER A 26 -8.57 20.40 -3.01
N ASP A 27 -7.69 20.06 -3.95
CA ASP A 27 -7.96 20.09 -5.39
C ASP A 27 -8.78 18.89 -5.90
N GLY A 28 -9.20 17.99 -4.98
CA GLY A 28 -9.99 16.80 -5.30
C GLY A 28 -9.17 15.62 -5.86
N SER A 29 -7.85 15.78 -6.01
CA SER A 29 -6.92 14.71 -6.40
C SER A 29 -6.70 13.71 -5.26
N TYR A 30 -6.22 12.52 -5.61
CA TYR A 30 -5.97 11.48 -4.61
C TYR A 30 -4.72 11.78 -3.79
N ALA A 31 -4.83 11.69 -2.46
CA ALA A 31 -3.75 11.99 -1.53
C ALA A 31 -2.83 10.79 -1.21
N GLY A 32 -3.23 9.57 -1.61
CA GLY A 32 -2.56 8.34 -1.19
C GLY A 32 -3.28 7.65 -0.02
N TRP A 33 -2.98 6.37 0.20
CA TRP A 33 -3.51 5.59 1.32
C TRP A 33 -2.85 5.97 2.65
N VAL A 34 -1.57 6.33 2.61
CA VAL A 34 -0.79 6.54 3.84
C VAL A 34 -0.77 8.00 4.29
N SER A 35 -1.41 8.91 3.54
CA SER A 35 -1.52 10.32 3.91
C SER A 35 -2.50 10.57 5.06
N ASP A 36 -3.44 9.65 5.27
CA ASP A 36 -4.40 9.65 6.39
C ASP A 36 -4.98 8.25 6.55
N PHE A 37 -4.63 7.55 7.63
CA PHE A 37 -5.15 6.22 7.94
C PHE A 37 -6.56 6.23 8.55
N ARG A 38 -7.15 7.40 8.80
CA ARG A 38 -8.50 7.63 9.39
C ARG A 38 -8.67 7.14 10.82
N PHE A 39 -7.57 6.92 11.53
CA PHE A 39 -7.54 6.68 12.97
C PHE A 39 -6.35 7.40 13.58
N ARG A 40 -6.37 7.62 14.90
CA ARG A 40 -5.32 8.35 15.63
C ARG A 40 -4.97 7.66 16.93
N PHE A 41 -3.84 7.99 17.52
CA PHE A 41 -3.53 7.53 18.87
C PHE A 41 -4.36 8.29 19.91
N HIS A 42 -4.67 7.64 21.03
CA HIS A 42 -5.37 8.27 22.15
C HIS A 42 -4.66 9.58 22.56
N GLY A 43 -5.46 10.65 22.70
CA GLY A 43 -4.94 11.96 23.09
C GLY A 43 -4.19 12.73 21.99
N GLN A 44 -4.08 12.18 20.78
CA GLN A 44 -3.62 12.93 19.62
C GLN A 44 -4.79 13.58 18.88
N LYS A 45 -4.55 14.77 18.33
CA LYS A 45 -5.56 15.50 17.57
C LYS A 45 -5.67 14.96 16.14
N ASP A 46 -4.53 14.74 15.51
CA ASP A 46 -4.42 14.41 14.10
C ASP A 46 -4.44 12.90 13.87
N ASN A 47 -4.97 12.50 12.70
CA ASN A 47 -4.93 11.12 12.27
C ASN A 47 -3.49 10.67 12.01
N LEU A 48 -3.26 9.38 12.23
CA LEU A 48 -2.02 8.73 11.86
C LEU A 48 -1.82 8.86 10.35
N ARG A 49 -0.60 9.23 9.97
CA ARG A 49 -0.12 9.30 8.59
C ARG A 49 1.35 8.91 8.52
N LEU A 50 1.81 8.58 7.33
CA LEU A 50 3.23 8.51 6.99
C LEU A 50 3.61 9.77 6.22
N ASP A 51 4.56 10.53 6.75
CA ASP A 51 5.20 11.64 6.07
C ASP A 51 6.46 11.13 5.37
N LEU A 52 6.35 10.91 4.06
CA LEU A 52 7.40 10.28 3.26
C LEU A 52 8.65 11.17 3.06
N ASN A 53 8.67 12.39 3.57
CA ASN A 53 9.90 13.17 3.72
C ASN A 53 10.85 12.55 4.77
N HIS A 54 10.32 11.80 5.73
CA HIS A 54 11.10 11.14 6.77
C HIS A 54 11.44 9.70 6.41
N GLU A 55 12.72 9.33 6.59
CA GLU A 55 13.23 8.00 6.23
C GLU A 55 12.47 6.86 6.91
N ASN A 56 12.20 6.98 8.21
CA ASN A 56 11.48 5.94 8.93
C ASN A 56 10.06 5.71 8.38
N ASP A 57 9.38 6.79 7.97
CA ASP A 57 8.04 6.70 7.38
C ASP A 57 8.09 6.12 5.96
N ARG A 58 9.16 6.40 5.20
CA ARG A 58 9.45 5.66 3.97
C ARG A 58 9.63 4.19 4.28
N PHE A 59 10.45 3.81 5.26
CA PHE A 59 10.62 2.40 5.64
C PHE A 59 9.28 1.73 6.00
N LEU A 60 8.44 2.42 6.78
CA LEU A 60 7.09 1.94 7.13
C LEU A 60 6.18 1.75 5.92
N LEU A 61 6.31 2.54 4.85
CA LEU A 61 5.58 2.32 3.59
C LEU A 61 5.95 0.97 2.95
N TYR A 62 7.22 0.60 2.94
CA TYR A 62 7.65 -0.71 2.42
C TYR A 62 7.21 -1.85 3.35
N VAL A 63 7.28 -1.64 4.66
CA VAL A 63 6.74 -2.60 5.64
C VAL A 63 5.24 -2.81 5.40
N LEU A 64 4.47 -1.73 5.20
CA LEU A 64 3.05 -1.79 4.86
C LEU A 64 2.82 -2.64 3.61
N ALA A 65 3.59 -2.43 2.55
CA ALA A 65 3.48 -3.20 1.31
C ALA A 65 3.81 -4.70 1.52
N VAL A 66 4.80 -5.02 2.36
CA VAL A 66 5.14 -6.40 2.74
C VAL A 66 4.00 -7.07 3.49
N VAL A 67 3.43 -6.40 4.50
CA VAL A 67 2.31 -6.95 5.29
C VAL A 67 1.06 -7.10 4.42
N TRP A 68 0.75 -6.11 3.58
CA TRP A 68 -0.42 -6.14 2.70
C TRP A 68 -0.26 -7.12 1.52
N SER A 69 0.95 -7.60 1.26
CA SER A 69 1.17 -8.71 0.34
C SER A 69 0.75 -10.07 0.91
N ARG A 70 0.45 -10.15 2.21
CA ARG A 70 -0.09 -11.36 2.85
C ARG A 70 -1.61 -11.40 2.74
N SER A 71 -2.18 -12.59 2.91
CA SER A 71 -3.63 -12.76 3.00
C SER A 71 -4.16 -12.08 4.27
N GLY A 72 -5.11 -11.17 4.11
CA GLY A 72 -5.77 -10.52 5.24
C GLY A 72 -6.41 -9.19 4.85
N PRO A 73 -7.15 -8.57 5.78
CA PRO A 73 -7.63 -7.20 5.65
C PRO A 73 -6.47 -6.20 5.50
N TRP A 74 -6.73 -5.07 4.83
CA TRP A 74 -5.76 -3.98 4.73
C TRP A 74 -5.44 -3.41 6.13
N GLU A 75 -6.44 -3.43 7.03
CA GLU A 75 -6.34 -2.98 8.41
C GLU A 75 -5.20 -3.68 9.15
N ASN A 76 -4.88 -4.95 8.88
CA ASN A 76 -3.72 -5.61 9.49
C ASN A 76 -2.40 -4.88 9.19
N SER A 77 -2.26 -4.33 7.98
CA SER A 77 -1.06 -3.61 7.57
C SER A 77 -1.01 -2.22 8.19
N ALA A 78 -2.14 -1.52 8.21
CA ALA A 78 -2.24 -0.18 8.82
C ALA A 78 -2.00 -0.21 10.33
N PHE A 79 -2.64 -1.15 11.04
CA PHE A 79 -2.45 -1.30 12.49
C PHE A 79 -1.04 -1.82 12.85
N PHE A 80 -0.41 -2.60 11.98
CA PHE A 80 0.99 -3.00 12.18
C PHE A 80 1.94 -1.81 12.05
N VAL A 81 1.76 -0.97 11.02
CA VAL A 81 2.51 0.28 10.88
C VAL A 81 2.27 1.21 12.07
N ALA A 82 1.03 1.34 12.53
CA ALA A 82 0.69 2.12 13.72
C ALA A 82 1.42 1.60 14.96
N HIS A 83 1.45 0.27 15.16
CA HIS A 83 2.19 -0.35 16.24
C HIS A 83 3.69 -0.02 16.20
N LEU A 84 4.32 -0.16 15.03
CA LEU A 84 5.75 0.15 14.89
C LEU A 84 6.03 1.63 15.15
N LYS A 85 5.23 2.53 14.58
CA LYS A 85 5.40 3.98 14.74
C LYS A 85 5.17 4.44 16.18
N PHE A 86 4.13 3.91 16.85
CA PHE A 86 3.83 4.23 18.25
C PHE A 86 4.98 3.85 19.19
N ASN A 87 5.57 2.67 18.96
CA ASN A 87 6.63 2.12 19.80
C ASN A 87 8.05 2.50 19.33
N LYS A 88 8.18 3.38 18.33
CA LYS A 88 9.47 3.81 17.75
C LYS A 88 10.33 2.64 17.21
N LEU A 89 9.67 1.67 16.58
CA LEU A 89 10.25 0.46 15.99
C LEU A 89 10.41 0.58 14.46
N ASP A 90 10.28 1.80 13.96
CA ASP A 90 10.28 2.23 12.57
C ASP A 90 11.69 2.46 11.99
N ASN A 91 12.74 2.33 12.81
CA ASN A 91 14.13 2.45 12.36
C ASN A 91 14.62 1.14 11.71
N PRO A 92 15.06 1.15 10.43
CA PRO A 92 15.58 -0.03 9.74
C PRO A 92 16.72 -0.75 10.48
N LEU A 93 17.59 0.00 11.19
CA LEU A 93 18.75 -0.56 11.89
C LEU A 93 18.38 -1.51 13.04
N LEU A 94 17.19 -1.34 13.64
CA LEU A 94 16.70 -2.27 14.68
C LEU A 94 16.46 -3.67 14.10
N TRP A 95 15.96 -3.72 12.86
CA TRP A 95 15.58 -4.95 12.15
C TRP A 95 16.78 -5.76 11.63
N LEU A 96 17.98 -5.21 11.70
CA LEU A 96 19.23 -5.93 11.44
C LEU A 96 19.63 -6.86 12.61
N LYS A 97 19.08 -6.62 13.80
CA LYS A 97 19.40 -7.40 15.01
C LYS A 97 18.50 -8.63 15.09
N LYS A 98 19.07 -9.82 14.90
CA LYS A 98 18.32 -11.10 14.94
C LYS A 98 17.47 -11.28 16.21
N GLU A 99 18.02 -10.89 17.35
CA GLU A 99 17.34 -10.99 18.64
C GLU A 99 16.11 -10.05 18.72
N PHE A 100 16.23 -8.84 18.19
CA PHE A 100 15.10 -7.92 18.08
C PHE A 100 14.00 -8.50 17.19
N VAL A 101 14.35 -9.04 16.03
CA VAL A 101 13.38 -9.68 15.11
C VAL A 101 12.68 -10.87 15.79
N ARG A 102 13.42 -11.69 16.55
CA ARG A 102 12.87 -12.81 17.31
C ARG A 102 11.85 -12.34 18.36
N GLN A 103 12.21 -11.35 19.16
CA GLN A 103 11.35 -10.78 20.19
C GLN A 103 10.04 -10.23 19.60
N GLN A 104 10.13 -9.40 18.55
CA GLN A 104 8.96 -8.85 17.86
C GLN A 104 8.04 -9.95 17.29
N ARG A 105 8.62 -11.02 16.77
CA ARG A 105 7.86 -12.18 16.27
C ARG A 105 7.13 -12.92 17.39
N GLU A 106 7.73 -13.03 18.57
CA GLU A 106 7.14 -13.71 19.73
C GLU A 106 6.04 -12.88 20.39
N SER A 107 6.21 -11.56 20.49
CA SER A 107 5.24 -10.63 21.10
C SER A 107 4.05 -10.27 20.19
N ARG A 108 4.13 -10.58 18.88
CA ARG A 108 3.18 -10.14 17.84
C ARG A 108 1.68 -10.22 18.17
N LEU A 109 1.24 -11.23 18.94
CA LEU A 109 -0.17 -11.41 19.29
C LEU A 109 -0.59 -10.44 20.40
N THR A 110 0.27 -10.28 21.40
CA THR A 110 0.11 -9.29 22.47
C THR A 110 0.17 -7.88 21.90
N ASP A 111 1.10 -7.62 20.97
CA ASP A 111 1.26 -6.31 20.32
C ASP A 111 0.04 -5.91 19.49
N ALA A 112 -0.55 -6.88 18.76
CA ALA A 112 -1.78 -6.65 18.00
C ALA A 112 -2.97 -6.31 18.91
N ALA A 113 -3.05 -6.91 20.11
CA ALA A 113 -4.08 -6.58 21.09
C ALA A 113 -3.82 -5.22 21.76
N ALA A 114 -2.57 -4.93 22.10
CA ALA A 114 -2.17 -3.70 22.78
C ALA A 114 -2.37 -2.46 21.90
N ILE A 115 -2.06 -2.53 20.60
CA ILE A 115 -2.21 -1.37 19.72
C ILE A 115 -3.67 -0.92 19.59
N LEU A 116 -4.63 -1.84 19.65
CA LEU A 116 -6.06 -1.53 19.62
C LEU A 116 -6.50 -0.71 20.84
N GLN A 117 -5.83 -0.86 21.97
CA GLN A 117 -6.09 -0.07 23.18
C GLN A 117 -5.50 1.34 23.11
N ASN A 118 -4.62 1.60 22.14
CA ASN A 118 -3.93 2.87 21.99
C ASN A 118 -4.46 3.72 20.82
N ILE A 119 -5.44 3.21 20.07
CA ILE A 119 -5.98 3.85 18.87
C ILE A 119 -7.46 4.23 19.06
N GLU A 120 -7.78 5.47 18.72
CA GLU A 120 -9.13 5.93 18.44
C GLU A 120 -9.47 5.61 16.97
N SER A 121 -10.27 4.58 16.74
CA SER A 121 -10.72 4.18 15.41
C SER A 121 -12.24 3.97 15.43
N PRO A 122 -12.97 4.37 14.37
CA PRO A 122 -14.25 3.74 14.08
C PRO A 122 -13.95 2.24 13.97
N SER A 123 -14.66 1.43 14.73
CA SER A 123 -14.34 0.04 15.07
C SER A 123 -13.70 -0.74 13.91
N SER A 124 -12.58 -1.44 14.15
CA SER A 124 -12.07 -2.38 13.15
C SER A 124 -13.14 -3.44 12.88
N ARG A 125 -13.64 -3.49 11.64
CA ARG A 125 -14.67 -4.46 11.22
C ARG A 125 -14.18 -5.91 11.30
N LYS A 126 -12.87 -6.13 11.45
CA LYS A 126 -12.21 -7.45 11.46
C LYS A 126 -11.21 -7.56 12.59
N LYS A 127 -11.00 -8.78 13.09
CA LYS A 127 -9.98 -9.08 14.10
C LYS A 127 -8.58 -8.77 13.54
N ILE A 128 -7.87 -7.85 14.18
CA ILE A 128 -6.47 -7.53 13.84
C ILE A 128 -5.56 -8.64 14.36
N SER A 129 -4.60 -9.05 13.53
CA SER A 129 -3.57 -10.01 13.91
C SER A 129 -2.32 -9.85 13.06
N PHE A 130 -1.16 -9.90 13.71
CA PHE A 130 0.13 -9.82 13.05
C PHE A 130 0.66 -11.22 12.76
N ARG A 131 0.97 -11.50 11.49
CA ARG A 131 1.44 -12.83 11.07
C ARG A 131 2.92 -13.00 11.38
N ALA A 132 3.32 -14.21 11.79
CA ALA A 132 4.70 -14.50 12.15
C ALA A 132 5.70 -14.42 10.97
N ASP A 133 5.23 -14.64 9.74
CA ASP A 133 6.08 -14.70 8.54
C ASP A 133 6.49 -13.32 8.00
N ILE A 134 5.91 -12.22 8.49
CA ILE A 134 6.26 -10.86 8.03
C ILE A 134 7.58 -10.37 8.66
N PHE A 135 7.90 -10.79 9.88
CA PHE A 135 9.07 -10.27 10.62
C PHE A 135 10.39 -10.59 9.92
N ASN A 136 10.52 -11.79 9.36
CA ASN A 136 11.68 -12.16 8.54
C ASN A 136 11.75 -11.32 7.26
N SER A 137 10.61 -11.02 6.63
CA SER A 137 10.55 -10.16 5.45
C SER A 137 10.98 -8.73 5.75
N ILE A 138 10.65 -8.20 6.93
CA ILE A 138 11.08 -6.86 7.36
C ILE A 138 12.59 -6.86 7.63
N ALA A 139 13.13 -7.92 8.23
CA ALA A 139 14.58 -8.06 8.39
C ALA A 139 15.31 -8.08 7.03
N ILE A 140 14.78 -8.80 6.03
CA ILE A 140 15.32 -8.80 4.66
C ILE A 140 15.18 -7.43 4.00
N LEU A 141 14.06 -6.74 4.20
CA LEU A 141 13.88 -5.37 3.71
C LEU A 141 14.94 -4.43 4.29
N ALA A 142 15.19 -4.53 5.61
CA ALA A 142 16.18 -3.72 6.30
C ALA A 142 17.61 -3.95 5.81
N THR A 143 18.00 -5.19 5.48
CA THR A 143 19.34 -5.47 4.93
C THR A 143 19.56 -4.90 3.53
N ARG A 144 18.47 -4.60 2.81
CA ARG A 144 18.49 -3.99 1.47
C ARG A 144 18.16 -2.50 1.48
N TRP A 145 17.95 -1.90 2.65
CA TRP A 145 17.34 -0.57 2.75
C TRP A 145 18.13 0.53 2.04
N THR A 146 19.45 0.59 2.26
CA THR A 146 20.32 1.58 1.60
C THR A 146 20.32 1.45 0.08
N GLU A 147 20.28 0.22 -0.44
CA GLU A 147 20.21 -0.05 -1.89
C GLU A 147 18.87 0.41 -2.49
N ILE A 148 17.77 0.18 -1.77
CA ILE A 148 16.42 0.58 -2.16
C ILE A 148 16.32 2.11 -2.25
N GLU A 149 16.73 2.83 -1.21
CA GLU A 149 16.70 4.30 -1.18
C GLU A 149 17.58 4.90 -2.27
N LYS A 150 18.79 4.34 -2.47
CA LYS A 150 19.68 4.77 -3.55
C LYS A 150 19.05 4.56 -4.93
N SER A 151 18.52 3.37 -5.20
CA SER A 151 17.88 3.08 -6.48
C SER A 151 16.70 3.99 -6.76
N LEU A 152 15.90 4.34 -5.75
CA LEU A 152 14.77 5.25 -5.91
C LEU A 152 15.23 6.67 -6.26
N ALA A 153 16.30 7.16 -5.59
CA ALA A 153 16.91 8.45 -5.90
C ALA A 153 17.52 8.50 -7.32
N ASP A 154 18.22 7.44 -7.74
CA ASP A 154 18.79 7.34 -9.08
C ASP A 154 17.70 7.32 -10.18
N CYS A 155 16.59 6.62 -9.91
CA CYS A 155 15.41 6.62 -10.80
C CYS A 155 14.73 7.99 -10.86
N ALA A 156 14.66 8.70 -9.73
CA ALA A 156 14.13 10.05 -9.69
C ALA A 156 14.97 11.04 -10.52
N ALA A 157 16.29 10.91 -10.50
CA ALA A 157 17.18 11.74 -11.30
C ALA A 157 17.09 11.46 -12.80
N SER A 158 16.90 10.19 -13.19
CA SER A 158 16.82 9.77 -14.59
C SER A 158 15.41 9.83 -15.20
N GLY A 159 14.37 9.79 -14.37
CA GLY A 159 12.97 9.64 -14.78
C GLY A 159 12.57 8.21 -15.15
N ASP A 160 13.50 7.25 -15.16
CA ASP A 160 13.23 5.84 -15.43
C ASP A 160 13.16 5.04 -14.12
N TYR A 161 11.95 4.61 -13.75
CA TYR A 161 11.69 3.83 -12.54
C TYR A 161 11.73 2.33 -12.74
N ILE A 162 11.91 1.84 -13.97
CA ILE A 162 11.98 0.41 -14.26
C ILE A 162 13.10 -0.29 -13.46
N PRO A 163 14.32 0.26 -13.32
CA PRO A 163 15.37 -0.35 -12.50
C PRO A 163 14.94 -0.58 -11.05
N PHE A 164 14.30 0.42 -10.42
CA PHE A 164 13.78 0.31 -9.07
C PHE A 164 12.68 -0.77 -8.95
N VAL A 165 11.77 -0.83 -9.92
CA VAL A 165 10.72 -1.86 -9.93
C VAL A 165 11.33 -3.26 -10.02
N TYR A 166 12.34 -3.46 -10.88
CA TYR A 166 13.06 -4.74 -10.98
C TYR A 166 13.86 -5.07 -9.73
N LEU A 167 14.50 -4.08 -9.10
CA LEU A 167 15.21 -4.26 -7.83
C LEU A 167 14.27 -4.85 -6.78
N LEU A 168 13.17 -4.15 -6.46
CA LEU A 168 12.20 -4.63 -5.46
C LEU A 168 11.61 -5.99 -5.82
N ARG A 169 11.30 -6.19 -7.10
CA ARG A 169 10.77 -7.46 -7.60
C ARG A 169 11.74 -8.61 -7.35
N ASN A 170 13.04 -8.37 -7.36
CA ASN A 170 14.06 -9.41 -7.24
C ASN A 170 14.53 -9.68 -5.81
N ILE A 171 14.06 -8.93 -4.81
CA ILE A 171 14.33 -9.25 -3.41
C ILE A 171 13.45 -10.45 -2.99
N ASP A 172 14.10 -11.60 -2.83
CA ASP A 172 13.46 -12.80 -2.29
C ASP A 172 13.04 -12.59 -0.83
N GLY A 173 11.97 -13.24 -0.40
CA GLY A 173 11.48 -13.16 0.97
C GLY A 173 10.54 -12.02 1.29
N LEU A 174 10.32 -11.03 0.41
CA LEU A 174 9.37 -9.93 0.67
C LEU A 174 7.89 -10.32 0.47
N GLY A 175 7.62 -11.36 -0.32
CA GLY A 175 6.31 -11.96 -0.58
C GLY A 175 5.98 -13.18 0.29
N THR A 176 4.76 -13.66 0.19
CA THR A 176 4.24 -14.78 0.99
C THR A 176 5.06 -16.06 0.78
N ASN A 177 5.32 -16.80 1.86
CA ASN A 177 6.09 -18.07 1.85
C ASN A 177 7.50 -17.91 1.27
N GLY A 178 8.20 -16.83 1.61
CA GLY A 178 9.57 -16.58 1.16
C GLY A 178 9.70 -16.13 -0.31
N LYS A 179 8.58 -15.94 -1.02
CA LYS A 179 8.57 -15.51 -2.42
C LYS A 179 8.92 -14.02 -2.55
N LYS A 180 9.06 -13.56 -3.78
CA LYS A 180 9.24 -12.15 -4.15
C LYS A 180 7.94 -11.35 -4.00
N MET A 181 8.04 -10.05 -3.72
CA MET A 181 6.89 -9.14 -3.79
C MET A 181 6.39 -9.07 -5.24
N MET A 182 5.07 -9.13 -5.46
CA MET A 182 4.49 -9.13 -6.81
C MET A 182 3.65 -7.87 -7.06
N ILE A 183 2.52 -7.76 -6.38
CA ILE A 183 1.44 -6.83 -6.77
C ILE A 183 1.57 -5.46 -6.08
N LYS A 184 2.32 -5.34 -4.99
CA LYS A 184 2.35 -4.14 -4.13
C LYS A 184 3.46 -3.14 -4.46
N ILE A 185 4.28 -3.38 -5.49
CA ILE A 185 5.29 -2.39 -5.94
C ILE A 185 4.62 -1.11 -6.48
N PRO A 186 3.58 -1.18 -7.34
CA PRO A 186 2.85 0.01 -7.78
C PRO A 186 2.27 0.86 -6.64
N LEU A 187 1.87 0.24 -5.53
CA LEU A 187 1.41 0.97 -4.35
C LEU A 187 2.51 1.89 -3.81
N ILE A 188 3.74 1.39 -3.67
CA ILE A 188 4.87 2.17 -3.16
C ILE A 188 5.12 3.40 -4.04
N LEU A 189 5.21 3.18 -5.36
CA LEU A 189 5.37 4.25 -6.34
C LEU A 189 4.24 5.29 -6.27
N ARG A 190 2.99 4.81 -6.16
CA ARG A 190 1.81 5.67 -6.03
C ARG A 190 1.91 6.58 -4.81
N GLU A 191 2.26 6.04 -3.64
CA GLU A 191 2.31 6.85 -2.41
C GLU A 191 3.38 7.94 -2.50
N PHE A 192 4.55 7.64 -3.07
CA PHE A 192 5.57 8.66 -3.34
C PHE A 192 5.12 9.75 -4.31
N ARG A 193 4.43 9.38 -5.40
CA ARG A 193 3.86 10.31 -6.38
C ARG A 193 2.76 11.17 -5.76
N CYS A 194 1.82 10.56 -5.05
CA CYS A 194 0.71 11.25 -4.41
C CYS A 194 1.19 12.29 -3.39
N GLN A 195 2.22 11.97 -2.59
CA GLN A 195 2.81 12.90 -1.62
C GLN A 195 3.85 13.87 -2.22
N GLN A 196 4.07 13.84 -3.55
CA GLN A 196 5.00 14.73 -4.26
C GLN A 196 6.45 14.64 -3.80
N ILE A 197 6.84 13.50 -3.20
CA ILE A 197 8.26 13.23 -2.90
C ILE A 197 9.03 13.01 -4.21
N TYR A 198 8.40 12.27 -5.12
CA TYR A 198 8.91 12.01 -6.47
C TYR A 198 7.79 12.21 -7.47
N SER A 199 7.56 13.47 -7.87
CA SER A 199 6.45 13.87 -8.74
C SER A 199 6.56 13.32 -10.17
N ASN A 200 7.77 12.96 -10.60
CA ASN A 200 8.06 12.42 -11.92
C ASN A 200 7.90 10.89 -12.05
N ILE A 201 7.47 10.19 -11.00
CA ILE A 201 7.07 8.77 -11.11
C ILE A 201 5.93 8.67 -12.14
N PRO A 202 6.02 7.84 -13.20
CA PRO A 202 4.93 7.66 -14.15
C PRO A 202 3.67 7.09 -13.50
N GLY A 203 2.50 7.70 -13.75
CA GLY A 203 1.23 7.23 -13.18
C GLY A 203 0.84 5.83 -13.65
N GLU A 204 1.31 5.45 -14.84
CA GLU A 204 1.19 4.12 -15.43
C GLU A 204 1.84 3.03 -14.58
N TYR A 205 2.72 3.36 -13.64
CA TYR A 205 3.37 2.41 -12.73
C TYR A 205 2.72 2.36 -11.34
N CYS A 206 1.64 3.11 -11.11
CA CYS A 206 1.05 3.35 -9.79
C CYS A 206 -0.26 2.58 -9.52
N CYS A 207 -0.78 1.86 -10.51
CA CYS A 207 -2.04 1.13 -10.37
C CYS A 207 -1.78 -0.30 -9.88
N VAL A 208 -2.55 -0.75 -8.89
CA VAL A 208 -2.42 -2.05 -8.23
C VAL A 208 -3.50 -3.00 -8.75
N PRO A 209 -3.22 -3.90 -9.70
CA PRO A 209 -4.22 -4.82 -10.24
C PRO A 209 -4.40 -6.05 -9.33
N ASP A 210 -4.85 -5.82 -8.09
CA ASP A 210 -5.13 -6.89 -7.14
C ASP A 210 -6.38 -7.71 -7.50
N ASN A 211 -6.74 -8.68 -6.67
CA ASN A 211 -7.88 -9.54 -6.98
C ASN A 211 -9.21 -8.78 -7.02
N ARG A 212 -9.41 -7.78 -6.15
CA ARG A 212 -10.64 -6.99 -6.10
C ARG A 212 -10.75 -6.15 -7.37
N VAL A 213 -9.66 -5.47 -7.74
CA VAL A 213 -9.55 -4.66 -8.95
C VAL A 213 -9.76 -5.50 -10.22
N LYS A 214 -9.16 -6.68 -10.30
CA LYS A 214 -9.35 -7.60 -11.43
C LYS A 214 -10.78 -8.10 -11.58
N VAL A 215 -11.41 -8.47 -10.46
CA VAL A 215 -12.81 -8.96 -10.46
C VAL A 215 -13.74 -7.84 -10.92
N ALA A 216 -13.56 -6.62 -10.38
CA ALA A 216 -14.31 -5.45 -10.79
C ALA A 216 -14.12 -5.16 -12.29
N ALA A 217 -12.87 -5.10 -12.76
CA ALA A 217 -12.57 -4.83 -14.17
C ALA A 217 -13.21 -5.88 -15.09
N LYS A 218 -13.13 -7.16 -14.75
CA LYS A 218 -13.75 -8.25 -15.54
C LYS A 218 -15.27 -8.15 -15.61
N ALA A 219 -15.91 -7.57 -14.59
CA ALA A 219 -17.36 -7.37 -14.56
C ALA A 219 -17.82 -6.19 -15.44
N LEU A 220 -16.91 -5.28 -15.79
CA LEU A 220 -17.21 -4.15 -16.67
C LEU A 220 -17.10 -4.57 -18.14
N SER A 221 -18.13 -4.25 -18.94
CA SER A 221 -18.15 -4.60 -20.37
C SER A 221 -16.98 -4.01 -21.15
N ASP A 222 -16.51 -2.85 -20.75
CA ASP A 222 -15.57 -2.01 -21.52
C ASP A 222 -14.13 -2.13 -21.03
N MET A 223 -13.84 -2.97 -20.03
CA MET A 223 -12.50 -3.14 -19.47
C MET A 223 -12.08 -4.61 -19.42
N LYS A 224 -11.00 -4.94 -20.13
CA LYS A 224 -10.46 -6.32 -20.16
C LYS A 224 -9.02 -6.33 -19.68
N LEU A 225 -8.85 -6.61 -18.38
CA LEU A 225 -7.55 -6.91 -17.80
C LEU A 225 -7.21 -8.40 -17.96
N SER A 226 -5.93 -8.70 -18.15
CA SER A 226 -5.45 -10.09 -18.16
C SER A 226 -5.78 -10.79 -16.83
N SER A 227 -6.18 -12.07 -16.90
CA SER A 227 -6.50 -12.88 -15.72
C SER A 227 -5.26 -13.23 -14.89
N ALA A 228 -4.06 -13.21 -15.50
CA ALA A 228 -2.80 -13.56 -14.87
C ALA A 228 -1.69 -12.53 -15.13
N TYR A 229 -0.86 -12.29 -14.10
CA TYR A 229 0.35 -11.47 -14.17
C TYR A 229 1.55 -12.29 -13.70
N PRO A 230 2.03 -13.26 -14.50
CA PRO A 230 3.12 -14.15 -14.10
C PRO A 230 4.46 -13.42 -13.93
N GLY A 231 4.57 -12.18 -14.40
CA GLY A 231 5.82 -11.40 -14.37
C GLY A 231 5.58 -9.90 -14.35
N LEU A 232 6.66 -9.16 -14.10
CA LEU A 232 6.65 -7.71 -13.96
C LEU A 232 6.15 -6.96 -15.21
N PRO A 233 6.50 -7.36 -16.45
CA PRO A 233 5.97 -6.69 -17.65
C PRO A 233 4.44 -6.74 -17.73
N ASN A 234 3.82 -7.86 -17.36
CA ASN A 234 2.36 -7.99 -17.37
C ASN A 234 1.70 -7.19 -16.24
N LEU A 235 2.36 -7.05 -15.09
CA LEU A 235 1.91 -6.18 -14.01
C LEU A 235 1.89 -4.71 -14.46
N LEU A 236 3.00 -4.24 -15.05
CA LEU A 236 3.11 -2.86 -15.52
C LEU A 236 2.15 -2.57 -16.69
N LYS A 237 1.96 -3.53 -17.61
CA LYS A 237 0.95 -3.42 -18.67
C LYS A 237 -0.46 -3.24 -18.09
N ALA A 238 -0.84 -4.05 -17.10
CA ALA A 238 -2.14 -3.91 -16.46
C ALA A 238 -2.29 -2.60 -15.70
N SER A 239 -1.21 -2.17 -15.01
CA SER A 239 -1.18 -0.87 -14.33
C SER A 239 -1.41 0.28 -15.32
N ALA A 240 -0.73 0.27 -16.46
CA ALA A 240 -0.91 1.26 -17.53
C ALA A 240 -2.33 1.23 -18.13
N GLN A 241 -2.91 0.05 -18.33
CA GLN A 241 -4.30 -0.08 -18.81
C GLN A 241 -5.33 0.51 -17.82
N ILE A 242 -5.11 0.35 -16.52
CA ILE A 242 -5.94 0.98 -15.48
C ILE A 242 -5.74 2.50 -15.52
N TYR A 243 -4.49 2.96 -15.56
CA TYR A 243 -4.18 4.39 -15.57
C TYR A 243 -4.77 5.11 -16.79
N ALA A 244 -4.75 4.50 -17.97
CA ALA A 244 -5.32 5.06 -19.19
C ALA A 244 -6.84 5.34 -19.08
N VAL A 245 -7.53 4.64 -18.18
CA VAL A 245 -8.98 4.80 -17.98
C VAL A 245 -9.30 5.73 -16.81
N TYR A 246 -8.54 5.61 -15.71
CA TYR A 246 -8.88 6.26 -14.43
C TYR A 246 -7.95 7.42 -14.05
N GLY A 247 -6.87 7.64 -14.79
CA GLY A 247 -5.87 8.68 -14.52
C GLY A 247 -5.32 8.60 -13.10
N ASP A 248 -5.17 9.76 -12.45
CA ASP A 248 -4.64 9.86 -11.08
C ASP A 248 -5.64 9.43 -9.98
N LEU A 249 -6.79 8.86 -10.34
CA LEU A 249 -7.60 8.05 -9.41
C LEU A 249 -7.11 6.59 -9.35
N TYR A 250 -6.21 6.20 -10.26
CA TYR A 250 -5.56 4.88 -10.31
C TYR A 250 -6.59 3.73 -10.28
N ASP A 251 -6.31 2.66 -9.55
CA ASP A 251 -7.23 1.54 -9.33
C ASP A 251 -8.33 1.81 -8.29
N LEU A 252 -8.42 3.00 -7.68
CA LEU A 252 -9.41 3.26 -6.61
C LEU A 252 -10.86 3.02 -7.02
N PRO A 253 -11.33 3.48 -8.20
CA PRO A 253 -12.72 3.23 -8.59
C PRO A 253 -13.01 1.73 -8.69
N LEU A 254 -12.11 0.97 -9.30
CA LEU A 254 -12.21 -0.50 -9.39
C LEU A 254 -12.14 -1.15 -8.02
N PHE A 255 -11.24 -0.70 -7.16
CA PHE A 255 -11.11 -1.20 -5.80
C PHE A 255 -12.39 -0.93 -4.99
N ALA A 256 -13.04 0.22 -5.18
CA ALA A 256 -14.25 0.60 -4.47
C ALA A 256 -15.53 0.00 -5.05
N SER A 257 -15.50 -0.73 -6.17
CA SER A 257 -16.70 -1.14 -6.92
C SER A 257 -17.81 -1.78 -6.08
N ASN A 258 -17.44 -2.59 -5.09
CA ASN A 258 -18.41 -3.30 -4.24
C ASN A 258 -18.92 -2.44 -3.06
N ASP A 259 -18.28 -1.29 -2.81
CA ASP A 259 -18.66 -0.33 -1.78
C ASP A 259 -19.45 0.86 -2.36
N LEU A 260 -19.72 0.85 -3.67
CA LEU A 260 -20.44 1.89 -4.40
C LEU A 260 -21.85 1.43 -4.74
N HIS A 261 -22.81 2.37 -4.68
CA HIS A 261 -24.19 2.13 -5.05
C HIS A 261 -24.60 3.01 -6.25
N THR A 262 -25.41 2.48 -7.17
CA THR A 262 -26.04 3.30 -8.20
C THR A 262 -27.28 3.94 -7.59
N SER A 263 -27.43 5.26 -7.74
CA SER A 263 -28.71 5.94 -7.54
C SER A 263 -29.77 5.45 -8.51
#